data_AF-A0A2A4U3C0-F1
#
_entry.id   AF-A0A2A4U3C0-F1
#
_cell.length_a   1.000
_cell.length_b   1.000
_cell.length_c   1.000
_cell.angle_alpha   90.00
_cell.angle_beta   90.00
_cell.angle_gamma   90.00
#
_symmetry.space_group_name_H-M   'P 1'
#
loop_
_entity.id
_entity.type
_entity.pdbx_description
1 polymer ?
#
loop_
_entity_poly.entity_id
_entity_poly.type
_entity_poly.pdbx_seq_one_letter_code
_entity_poly.pdbx_strand_id
1 'polypeptide(L)'
;MSDALDGFIAKRYDLETELGKYLDPLADKALLVSIFISLGIEGYIPSWLVILVVFRDIAIVSGALLLETLTHSLSMHPLMISKINTVMQIVLAAIVLADAGYDLALNGGMDILLGLTAITTVVSGFAYAGTCIRRGSQLEKKK
;
A
#
# COMPACT_ATOMS: atom_id res chain seq x y z
N MET A 1 3.44 3.77 -34.32
CA MET A 1 2.18 4.52 -34.51
C MET A 1 1.02 3.56 -34.68
N SER A 2 0.83 2.67 -33.69
CA SER A 2 -0.29 1.71 -33.59
C SER A 2 -0.74 1.62 -32.13
N ASP A 3 0.21 1.62 -31.19
CA ASP A 3 -0.09 1.54 -29.74
C ASP A 3 -0.87 2.72 -29.15
N ALA A 4 -0.77 3.92 -29.73
CA ALA A 4 -1.47 5.10 -29.22
C ALA A 4 -2.98 5.10 -29.56
N LEU A 5 -3.39 4.36 -30.60
CA LEU A 5 -4.78 4.25 -31.01
C LEU A 5 -5.51 3.15 -30.23
N ASP A 6 -4.85 2.02 -29.94
CA ASP A 6 -5.43 0.96 -29.10
C ASP A 6 -5.66 1.42 -27.65
N GLY A 7 -4.77 2.25 -27.11
CA GLY A 7 -4.96 2.86 -25.79
C GLY A 7 -6.15 3.83 -25.70
N PHE A 8 -6.55 4.48 -26.80
CA PHE A 8 -7.71 5.38 -26.82
C PHE A 8 -9.03 4.62 -27.01
N ILE A 9 -8.99 3.49 -27.71
CA ILE A 9 -10.16 2.61 -27.92
C ILE A 9 -10.46 1.81 -26.64
N ALA A 10 -9.44 1.28 -25.95
CA ALA A 10 -9.62 0.58 -24.68
C ALA A 10 -10.25 1.46 -23.59
N LYS A 11 -9.90 2.75 -23.56
CA LYS A 11 -10.46 3.74 -22.61
C LYS A 11 -11.93 4.11 -22.88
N ARG A 12 -12.47 3.73 -24.05
CA ARG A 12 -13.82 4.08 -24.50
C ARG A 12 -14.81 2.92 -24.45
N TYR A 13 -14.34 1.71 -24.15
CA TYR A 13 -15.20 0.51 -24.13
C TYR A 13 -15.86 0.19 -22.80
N ASP A 14 -15.67 1.00 -21.75
CA ASP A 14 -16.38 0.86 -20.46
C ASP A 14 -16.37 -0.60 -19.92
N LEU A 15 -15.32 -1.35 -20.28
CA LEU A 15 -15.05 -2.72 -19.83
C LEU A 15 -14.22 -2.72 -18.53
N GLU A 16 -14.13 -1.56 -17.86
CA GLU A 16 -13.86 -1.53 -16.43
C GLU A 16 -15.08 -2.08 -15.71
N THR A 17 -15.13 -3.41 -15.61
CA THR A 17 -16.05 -4.04 -14.65
C THR A 17 -15.81 -3.42 -13.27
N GLU A 18 -16.84 -3.22 -12.47
CA GLU A 18 -16.70 -2.72 -11.10
C GLU A 18 -15.66 -3.56 -10.31
N LEU A 19 -15.51 -4.85 -10.65
CA LEU A 19 -14.46 -5.73 -10.14
C LEU A 19 -13.04 -5.32 -10.54
N GLY A 20 -12.84 -4.89 -11.79
CA GLY A 20 -11.54 -4.43 -12.30
C GLY A 20 -10.97 -3.24 -11.50
N LYS A 21 -11.83 -2.30 -11.08
CA LYS A 21 -11.43 -1.14 -10.27
C LYS A 21 -10.87 -1.52 -8.88
N TYR A 22 -11.24 -2.68 -8.34
CA TYR A 22 -10.68 -3.21 -7.08
C TYR A 22 -9.48 -4.13 -7.31
N LEU A 23 -9.47 -4.88 -8.42
CA LEU A 23 -8.39 -5.80 -8.76
C LEU A 23 -7.09 -5.08 -9.11
N ASP A 24 -7.16 -3.92 -9.79
CA ASP A 24 -5.98 -3.16 -10.20
C ASP A 24 -5.14 -2.69 -8.98
N PRO A 25 -5.72 -1.98 -7.99
CA PRO A 25 -4.97 -1.55 -6.80
C PRO A 25 -4.53 -2.72 -5.89
N LEU A 26 -5.25 -3.84 -5.94
CA LEU A 26 -4.90 -5.06 -5.21
C LEU A 26 -3.67 -5.74 -5.82
N ALA A 27 -3.61 -5.81 -7.15
CA ALA A 27 -2.47 -6.34 -7.88
C ALA A 27 -1.22 -5.47 -7.65
N ASP A 28 -1.35 -4.15 -7.72
CA ASP A 28 -0.26 -3.22 -7.42
C ASP A 28 0.29 -3.42 -6.00
N LYS A 29 -0.59 -3.60 -5.01
CA LYS A 29 -0.17 -3.90 -3.63
C LYS A 29 0.51 -5.25 -3.51
N ALA A 30 -0.01 -6.28 -4.18
CA ALA A 30 0.58 -7.61 -4.16
C ALA A 30 1.99 -7.61 -4.76
N LEU A 31 2.21 -6.83 -5.83
CA LEU A 31 3.51 -6.62 -6.43
C LEU A 31 4.47 -5.90 -5.47
N LEU A 32 4.02 -4.85 -4.80
CA LEU A 32 4.86 -4.15 -3.82
C LEU A 32 5.24 -5.06 -2.65
N VAL A 33 4.29 -5.81 -2.12
CA VAL A 33 4.53 -6.78 -1.03
C VAL A 33 5.53 -7.85 -1.47
N SER A 34 5.42 -8.38 -2.68
CA SER A 34 6.36 -9.40 -3.18
C SER A 34 7.78 -8.86 -3.32
N ILE A 35 7.95 -7.60 -3.77
CA ILE A 35 9.26 -6.93 -3.80
C ILE A 35 9.85 -6.84 -2.38
N PHE A 36 9.07 -6.39 -1.40
CA PHE A 36 9.54 -6.29 -0.01
C PHE A 36 9.93 -7.66 0.57
N ILE A 37 9.17 -8.71 0.27
CA ILE A 37 9.50 -10.08 0.69
C ILE A 37 10.81 -10.52 0.06
N SER A 38 10.98 -10.35 -1.26
CA SER A 38 12.21 -10.71 -1.97
C SER A 38 13.43 -9.97 -1.40
N LEU A 39 13.31 -8.65 -1.21
CA LEU A 39 14.38 -7.83 -0.62
C LEU A 39 14.67 -8.22 0.84
N GLY A 40 13.67 -8.70 1.57
CA GLY A 40 13.83 -9.21 2.93
C GLY A 40 14.55 -10.56 3.00
N ILE A 41 14.30 -11.44 2.03
CA ILE A 41 14.97 -12.76 1.92
C ILE A 41 16.45 -12.57 1.54
N GLU A 42 16.73 -11.64 0.63
CA GLU A 42 18.08 -11.31 0.19
C GLU A 42 18.89 -10.55 1.26
N GLY A 43 18.23 -10.10 2.33
CA GLY A 43 18.87 -9.44 3.48
C GLY A 43 19.07 -7.94 3.34
N TYR A 44 18.62 -7.32 2.24
CA TYR A 44 18.66 -5.86 2.05
C TYR A 44 17.70 -5.11 2.97
N ILE A 45 16.59 -5.75 3.35
CA ILE A 45 15.60 -5.20 4.26
C ILE A 45 15.46 -6.14 5.46
N PRO A 46 15.44 -5.62 6.70
CA PRO A 46 15.26 -6.48 7.85
C PRO A 46 13.85 -7.10 7.86
N SER A 47 13.77 -8.39 8.17
CA SER A 47 12.55 -9.20 8.06
C SER A 47 11.40 -8.64 8.90
N TRP A 48 11.70 -7.99 10.04
CA TRP A 48 10.70 -7.36 10.89
C TRP A 48 9.97 -6.21 10.17
N LEU A 49 10.65 -5.46 9.30
CA LEU A 49 10.04 -4.38 8.52
C LEU A 49 9.08 -4.95 7.48
N VAL A 50 9.49 -6.03 6.80
CA VAL A 50 8.65 -6.74 5.84
C VAL A 50 7.36 -7.22 6.50
N ILE A 51 7.47 -7.88 7.66
CA ILE A 51 6.30 -8.34 8.44
C ILE A 51 5.39 -7.18 8.80
N LEU A 52 5.96 -6.05 9.24
CA LEU A 52 5.20 -4.86 9.64
C LEU A 52 4.42 -4.26 8.46
N VAL A 53 5.08 -4.13 7.29
CA VAL A 53 4.45 -3.64 6.05
C VAL A 53 3.30 -4.55 5.62
N VAL A 54 3.53 -5.86 5.54
CA VAL A 54 2.53 -6.85 5.14
C VAL A 54 1.34 -6.85 6.10
N PHE A 55 1.60 -6.88 7.40
CA PHE A 55 0.55 -6.85 8.43
C PHE A 55 -0.31 -5.58 8.31
N ARG A 56 0.33 -4.41 8.14
CA ARG A 56 -0.36 -3.13 7.97
C ARG A 56 -1.22 -3.13 6.71
N ASP A 57 -0.75 -3.67 5.59
CA ASP A 57 -1.55 -3.70 4.36
C ASP A 57 -2.76 -4.62 4.48
N ILE A 58 -2.63 -5.78 5.11
CA ILE A 58 -3.76 -6.66 5.43
C ILE A 58 -4.74 -5.95 6.36
N ALA A 59 -4.27 -5.24 7.39
CA ALA A 59 -5.13 -4.49 8.32
C ALA A 59 -5.94 -3.39 7.61
N ILE A 60 -5.33 -2.67 6.65
CA ILE A 60 -6.02 -1.64 5.88
C ILE A 60 -7.07 -2.25 4.94
N VAL A 61 -6.73 -3.33 4.24
CA VAL A 61 -7.66 -3.99 3.31
C VAL A 61 -8.83 -4.63 4.06
N SER A 62 -8.56 -5.37 5.13
CA SER A 62 -9.60 -6.00 5.96
C SER A 62 -10.50 -4.97 6.64
N GLY A 63 -9.94 -3.89 7.19
CA GLY A 63 -10.72 -2.81 7.77
C GLY A 63 -11.60 -2.08 6.74
N ALA A 64 -11.13 -1.92 5.50
CA ALA A 64 -11.90 -1.30 4.43
C ALA A 64 -13.08 -2.18 4.02
N LEU A 65 -12.85 -3.48 3.83
CA LEU A 65 -13.89 -4.47 3.51
C LEU A 65 -14.94 -4.60 4.63
N LEU A 66 -14.51 -4.61 5.90
CA LEU A 66 -15.42 -4.64 7.05
C LEU A 66 -16.31 -3.39 7.11
N LEU A 67 -15.76 -2.20 6.85
CA LEU A 67 -16.57 -0.99 6.79
C LEU A 67 -17.52 -1.01 5.60
N GLU A 68 -17.07 -1.43 4.43
CA GLU A 68 -17.91 -1.52 3.24
C GLU A 68 -19.13 -2.42 3.48
N THR A 69 -18.89 -3.62 4.01
CA THR A 69 -19.95 -4.59 4.34
C THR A 69 -20.93 -4.05 5.39
N LEU A 70 -20.44 -3.34 6.41
CA LEU A 70 -21.28 -2.80 7.50
C LEU A 70 -22.05 -1.53 7.13
N THR A 71 -21.47 -0.64 6.32
CA THR A 71 -22.08 0.67 6.03
C THR A 71 -22.88 0.69 4.72
N HIS A 72 -22.70 -0.28 3.82
CA HIS A 72 -23.32 -0.32 2.49
C HIS A 72 -23.17 1.00 1.69
N SER A 73 -22.23 1.86 2.11
CA SER A 73 -21.96 3.15 1.51
C SER A 73 -20.49 3.20 1.11
N LEU A 74 -20.25 3.40 -0.18
CA LEU A 74 -18.94 3.52 -0.82
C LEU A 74 -18.29 4.88 -0.51
N SER A 75 -18.27 5.28 0.75
CA SER A 75 -17.63 6.52 1.22
C SER A 75 -16.53 6.19 2.23
N MET A 76 -15.68 5.22 1.87
CA MET A 76 -14.37 5.11 2.48
C MET A 76 -13.49 6.17 1.83
N HIS A 77 -13.55 7.42 2.30
CA HIS A 77 -12.52 8.40 1.95
C HIS A 77 -11.17 7.82 2.39
N PRO A 78 -10.27 7.45 1.46
CA PRO A 78 -9.01 6.84 1.83
C PRO A 78 -8.21 7.87 2.64
N LEU A 79 -7.75 7.47 3.83
CA LEU A 79 -6.91 8.36 4.65
C LEU A 79 -5.67 8.74 3.83
N MET A 80 -5.44 10.05 3.66
CA MET A 80 -4.27 10.61 2.98
C MET A 80 -2.95 10.03 3.53
N ILE A 81 -2.92 9.70 4.82
CA ILE A 81 -1.79 9.06 5.51
C ILE A 81 -1.40 7.70 4.92
N SER A 82 -2.36 6.89 4.47
CA SER A 82 -2.07 5.58 3.89
C SER A 82 -1.40 5.70 2.50
N LYS A 83 -1.78 6.73 1.72
CA LYS A 83 -1.15 7.04 0.42
C LYS A 83 0.30 7.46 0.58
N ILE A 84 0.58 8.38 1.53
CA ILE A 84 1.95 8.85 1.80
C ILE A 84 2.86 7.67 2.13
N ASN A 85 2.42 6.76 2.99
CA ASN A 85 3.26 5.62 3.35
C ASN A 85 3.47 4.62 2.19
N THR A 86 2.48 4.44 1.31
CA THR A 86 2.69 3.62 0.09
C THR A 86 3.70 4.27 -0.86
N VAL A 87 3.66 5.60 -1.03
CA VAL A 87 4.70 6.31 -1.80
C VAL A 87 6.08 6.12 -1.18
N MET A 88 6.19 6.23 0.14
CA MET A 88 7.46 5.99 0.85
C MET A 88 7.98 4.57 0.65
N GLN A 89 7.10 3.57 0.68
CA GLN A 89 7.47 2.17 0.42
C GLN A 89 7.94 1.94 -1.02
N ILE A 90 7.28 2.54 -2.00
CA ILE A 90 7.72 2.48 -3.41
C ILE A 90 9.09 3.10 -3.58
N VAL A 91 9.31 4.29 -2.98
CA VAL A 91 10.60 4.99 -3.03
C VAL A 91 11.70 4.16 -2.36
N LEU A 92 11.43 3.59 -1.18
CA LEU A 92 12.37 2.70 -0.51
C LEU A 92 12.71 1.49 -1.40
N ALA A 93 11.71 0.78 -1.92
CA ALA A 93 11.92 -0.37 -2.78
C ALA A 93 12.74 -0.02 -4.02
N ALA A 94 12.45 1.11 -4.67
CA ALA A 94 13.20 1.57 -5.83
C ALA A 94 14.66 1.89 -5.51
N ILE A 95 14.93 2.55 -4.38
CA ILE A 95 16.29 2.88 -3.94
C ILE A 95 17.06 1.62 -3.56
N VAL A 96 16.45 0.69 -2.82
CA VAL A 96 17.07 -0.59 -2.46
C VAL A 96 17.39 -1.42 -3.70
N LEU A 97 16.48 -1.48 -4.67
CA LEU A 97 16.73 -2.18 -5.95
C LEU A 97 17.83 -1.51 -6.77
N ALA A 98 17.89 -0.17 -6.78
CA ALA A 98 18.96 0.56 -7.46
C ALA A 98 20.32 0.32 -6.80
N ASP A 99 20.39 0.32 -5.47
CA ASP A 99 21.61 0.01 -4.72
C ASP A 99 22.06 -1.44 -4.97
N ALA A 100 21.14 -2.41 -4.91
CA ALA A 100 21.42 -3.82 -5.22
C ALA A 100 21.89 -4.06 -6.66
N GLY A 101 21.41 -3.25 -7.62
CA GLY A 101 21.76 -3.39 -9.04
C GLY A 101 23.04 -2.66 -9.47
N TYR A 102 23.40 -1.57 -8.79
CA TYR A 102 24.51 -0.69 -9.15
C TYR A 102 25.64 -0.62 -8.12
N ASP A 103 25.51 -1.33 -6.99
CA ASP A 103 26.49 -1.37 -5.88
C ASP A 103 26.92 0.03 -5.43
N LEU A 104 25.93 0.92 -5.21
CA LEU A 104 26.14 2.35 -4.96
C LEU A 104 26.76 2.65 -3.59
N ALA A 105 27.02 1.62 -2.77
CA ALA A 105 27.63 1.70 -1.44
C ALA A 105 26.97 2.75 -0.53
N LEU A 106 25.64 2.85 -0.57
CA LEU A 106 24.85 3.80 0.24
C LEU A 106 24.71 3.38 1.71
N ASN A 107 25.80 2.91 2.31
CA ASN A 107 25.85 2.29 3.64
C ASN A 107 25.29 3.17 4.77
N GLY A 108 25.34 4.50 4.65
CA GLY A 108 24.78 5.41 5.66
C GLY A 108 23.36 5.93 5.36
N GLY A 109 22.94 5.93 4.08
CA GLY A 109 21.62 6.42 3.67
C GLY A 109 20.53 5.37 3.82
N MET A 110 20.89 4.10 3.65
CA MET A 110 19.98 2.96 3.71
C MET A 110 19.29 2.84 5.07
N ASP A 111 20.06 2.89 6.16
CA ASP A 111 19.54 2.75 7.53
C ASP A 111 18.57 3.89 7.91
N ILE A 112 18.88 5.11 7.47
CA ILE A 112 18.01 6.28 7.69
C ILE A 112 16.68 6.08 6.95
N LEU A 113 16.74 5.62 5.70
CA LEU A 113 15.55 5.44 4.86
C LEU A 113 14.67 4.27 5.35
N LEU A 114 15.29 3.20 5.84
CA LEU A 114 14.62 2.09 6.51
C LEU A 114 13.92 2.56 7.79
N GLY A 115 14.62 3.33 8.64
CA GLY A 115 14.04 3.90 9.85
C GLY A 115 12.86 4.84 9.56
N LEU A 116 12.99 5.68 8.54
CA LEU A 116 11.93 6.61 8.13
C LEU A 116 10.69 5.86 7.63
N THR A 117 10.89 4.82 6.81
CA THR A 117 9.80 3.95 6.32
C THR A 117 9.14 3.16 7.45
N ALA A 118 9.90 2.70 8.43
CA ALA A 118 9.37 2.04 9.61
C ALA A 118 8.44 2.98 10.40
N ILE A 119 8.91 4.21 10.67
CA ILE A 119 8.15 5.23 11.39
C ILE A 119 6.85 5.56 10.64
N THR A 120 6.91 5.81 9.33
CA THR A 120 5.71 6.14 8.54
C THR A 120 4.74 4.96 8.51
N THR A 121 5.23 3.72 8.49
CA THR A 121 4.37 2.53 8.44
C THR A 121 3.65 2.34 9.78
N VAL A 122 4.36 2.52 10.89
CA VAL A 122 3.78 2.49 12.24
C VAL A 122 2.74 3.59 12.42
N VAL A 123 3.08 4.83 12.08
CA VAL A 123 2.16 5.98 12.15
C VAL A 123 0.91 5.75 11.29
N SER A 124 1.10 5.21 10.08
CA SER A 124 -0.01 4.85 9.19
C SER A 124 -0.91 3.77 9.79
N GLY A 125 -0.33 2.74 10.41
CA GLY A 125 -1.07 1.68 11.10
C GLY A 125 -1.91 2.21 12.25
N PHE A 126 -1.31 3.03 13.13
CA PHE A 126 -2.02 3.63 14.27
C PHE A 126 -3.13 4.61 13.84
N ALA A 127 -2.87 5.46 12.85
CA ALA A 127 -3.87 6.39 12.35
C ALA A 127 -5.09 5.67 11.76
N TYR A 128 -4.86 4.55 11.07
CA TYR A 128 -5.93 3.71 10.54
C TYR A 128 -6.71 2.99 11.65
N ALA A 129 -6.01 2.35 12.58
CA ALA A 129 -6.62 1.66 13.73
C ALA A 129 -7.52 2.61 14.53
N GLY A 130 -7.05 3.83 14.81
CA GLY A 130 -7.86 4.86 15.48
C GLY A 130 -9.10 5.29 14.69
N THR A 131 -9.03 5.26 13.36
CA THR A 131 -10.18 5.57 12.49
C THR A 131 -11.21 4.45 12.48
N CYS A 132 -10.77 3.19 12.43
CA CYS A 132 -11.66 2.02 12.56
C CYS A 132 -12.42 2.04 13.89
N ILE A 133 -11.73 2.27 15.02
CA ILE A 133 -12.36 2.31 16.35
C ILE A 133 -13.40 3.44 16.43
N ARG A 134 -13.04 4.64 15.98
CA ARG A 134 -13.96 5.79 15.97
C ARG A 134 -15.21 5.50 15.14
N ARG A 135 -15.08 4.93 13.95
CA ARG A 135 -16.24 4.63 13.09
C ARG A 135 -17.10 3.49 13.62
N GLY A 136 -16.50 2.45 14.20
CA GLY A 136 -17.24 1.38 14.90
C GLY A 136 -18.14 1.94 16.00
N SER A 137 -17.62 2.85 16.82
CA SER A 137 -18.39 3.50 17.90
C SER A 137 -19.54 4.40 17.40
N GLN A 138 -19.44 4.94 16.18
CA GLN A 138 -20.50 5.77 15.57
C GLN A 138 -21.64 4.92 15.00
N LEU A 139 -21.34 3.70 14.55
CA LEU A 139 -22.35 2.74 14.08
C LEU A 139 -23.18 2.18 15.25
N GLU A 140 -22.54 1.93 16.38
CA GLU A 140 -23.22 1.45 17.60
C GLU A 140 -24.19 2.49 18.16
N LYS A 141 -23.89 3.79 18.05
CA LYS A 141 -24.78 4.88 18.48
C LYS A 141 -25.98 5.15 17.56
N LYS A 142 -26.01 4.57 16.35
CA LYS A 142 -27.06 4.79 15.35
C LYS A 142 -28.10 3.66 15.31
N LYS A 143 -27.91 2.62 16.12
CA LYS A 143 -28.87 1.55 16.41
C LYS A 143 -29.68 1.89 17.66
#